data_AF-A0A3N4L1I7-F1
#
_entry.id   AF-A0A3N4L1I7-F1
#
_cell.length_a   1.000
_cell.length_b   1.000
_cell.length_c   1.000
_cell.angle_alpha   90.00
_cell.angle_beta   90.00
_cell.angle_gamma   90.00
#
_symmetry.space_group_name_H-M   'P 1'
#
loop_
_entity.id
_entity.type
_entity.pdbx_description
1 polymer ?
#
loop_
_entity_poly.entity_id
_entity_poly.type
_entity_poly.pdbx_seq_one_letter_code
_entity_poly.pdbx_strand_id
1 'polypeptide(L)'
;MEFNVILTLRIIQALLAIIVLGISAYVIDVFSPITIDSANFLLFNSIWSFVALGYLVATPMFFPNFHNRWGVLGVEAITMVFWFAGFIALAADIPTFRCAVNFRCAIGASKAAATFGAFAWYVNASTSPLGGFANKSPI
;
A
#
# COMPACT_ATOMS: atom_id res chain seq x y z
N MET A 1 -21.92 -13.77 -16.99
CA MET A 1 -20.93 -13.91 -15.90
C MET A 1 -20.32 -12.53 -15.73
N GLU A 2 -20.87 -11.71 -14.84
CA GLU A 2 -20.28 -10.39 -14.59
C GLU A 2 -18.95 -10.60 -13.89
N PHE A 3 -17.86 -10.31 -14.59
CA PHE A 3 -16.55 -10.28 -13.96
C PHE A 3 -16.63 -9.22 -12.86
N ASN A 4 -16.56 -9.63 -11.60
CA ASN A 4 -16.60 -8.70 -10.49
C ASN A 4 -15.27 -7.95 -10.44
N VAL A 5 -15.15 -6.91 -11.26
CA VAL A 5 -13.94 -6.09 -11.43
C VAL A 5 -13.40 -5.64 -10.07
N ILE A 6 -14.29 -5.38 -9.10
CA ILE A 6 -13.95 -4.99 -7.74
C ILE A 6 -13.21 -6.11 -7.01
N LEU A 7 -13.63 -7.38 -7.16
CA LEU A 7 -12.96 -8.52 -6.54
C LEU A 7 -11.54 -8.69 -7.12
N THR A 8 -11.38 -8.53 -8.43
CA THR A 8 -10.07 -8.61 -9.07
C THR A 8 -9.13 -7.51 -8.59
N LEU A 9 -9.63 -6.27 -8.45
CA LEU A 9 -8.84 -5.17 -7.90
C LEU A 9 -8.37 -5.45 -6.47
N ARG A 10 -9.20 -6.07 -5.63
CA ARG A 10 -8.82 -6.47 -4.26
C ARG A 10 -7.69 -7.51 -4.24
N ILE A 11 -7.72 -8.46 -5.18
CA ILE A 11 -6.62 -9.45 -5.32
C ILE A 11 -5.33 -8.74 -5.70
N ILE A 12 -5.39 -7.80 -6.65
CA ILE A 12 -4.21 -7.01 -7.07
C ILE A 12 -3.67 -6.16 -5.90
N GLN A 13 -4.54 -5.54 -5.10
CA GLN A 13 -4.15 -4.81 -3.89
C GLN A 13 -3.40 -5.71 -2.90
N ALA A 14 -3.92 -6.92 -2.64
CA ALA A 14 -3.28 -7.89 -1.75
C ALA A 14 -1.91 -8.32 -2.26
N LEU A 15 -1.80 -8.63 -3.56
CA LEU A 15 -0.53 -9.03 -4.18
C LEU A 15 0.52 -7.92 -4.11
N LEU A 16 0.14 -6.68 -4.41
CA LEU A 16 1.05 -5.54 -4.31
C LEU A 16 1.50 -5.32 -2.85
N ALA A 17 0.59 -5.47 -1.87
CA ALA A 17 0.94 -5.36 -0.45
C ALA A 17 1.95 -6.45 -0.02
N ILE A 18 1.80 -7.69 -0.51
CA ILE A 18 2.76 -8.80 -0.26
C ILE A 18 4.14 -8.47 -0.86
N ILE A 19 4.18 -7.99 -2.10
CA ILE A 19 5.44 -7.65 -2.77
C ILE A 19 6.18 -6.56 -1.98
N VAL A 20 5.48 -5.49 -1.60
CA VAL A 20 6.07 -4.40 -0.82
C VAL A 20 6.49 -4.87 0.57
N LEU A 21 5.75 -5.78 1.20
CA LEU A 21 6.12 -6.36 2.48
C LEU A 21 7.45 -7.11 2.39
N GLY A 22 7.62 -7.97 1.38
CA GLY A 22 8.86 -8.72 1.19
C GLY A 22 10.06 -7.82 0.90
N ILE A 23 9.89 -6.81 0.05
CA ILE A 23 10.99 -5.90 -0.30
C ILE A 23 11.35 -4.99 0.88
N SER A 24 10.37 -4.43 1.59
CA SER A 24 10.62 -3.59 2.77
C SER A 24 11.30 -4.37 3.90
N ALA A 25 10.86 -5.61 4.18
CA ALA A 25 11.51 -6.49 5.15
C ALA A 25 12.97 -6.77 4.76
N TYR A 26 13.26 -7.04 3.48
CA TYR A 26 14.63 -7.22 3.00
C TYR A 26 15.48 -5.96 3.17
N VAL A 27 14.93 -4.77 2.88
CA VAL A 27 15.65 -3.50 3.10
C VAL A 27 16.00 -3.35 4.58
N ILE A 28 15.07 -3.60 5.50
CA ILE A 28 15.30 -3.49 6.94
C ILE A 28 16.38 -4.48 7.42
N ASP A 29 16.37 -5.72 6.92
CA ASP A 29 17.37 -6.74 7.25
C ASP A 29 18.79 -6.32 6.81
N VAL A 30 18.92 -5.79 5.58
CA VAL A 30 20.22 -5.38 5.02
C VAL A 30 20.83 -4.18 5.74
N PHE A 31 20.01 -3.26 6.23
CA PHE A 31 20.48 -2.06 6.92
C PHE A 31 20.63 -2.24 8.44
N SER A 32 20.20 -3.38 9.00
CA SER A 32 20.38 -3.73 10.42
C SER A 32 21.86 -3.64 10.84
N PRO A 33 22.20 -2.99 11.97
CA PRO A 33 21.32 -2.50 13.04
C PRO A 33 20.77 -1.07 12.85
N ILE A 34 21.07 -0.39 11.74
CA ILE A 34 20.58 0.96 11.47
C ILE A 34 19.11 0.87 11.03
N THR A 35 18.24 1.55 11.77
CA THR A 35 16.81 1.60 11.46
C THR A 35 16.53 2.60 10.34
N ILE A 36 15.77 2.18 9.33
CA ILE A 36 15.26 3.05 8.27
C ILE A 36 13.76 3.24 8.48
N ASP A 37 13.38 4.41 8.99
CA ASP A 37 12.00 4.69 9.38
C ASP A 37 11.02 4.66 8.20
N SER A 38 11.45 5.12 7.02
CA SER A 38 10.63 5.06 5.80
C SER A 38 10.35 3.63 5.33
N ALA A 39 11.32 2.71 5.46
CA ALA A 39 11.13 1.30 5.15
C ALA A 39 10.21 0.61 6.17
N ASN A 40 10.35 0.94 7.45
CA ASN A 40 9.47 0.48 8.53
C ASN A 40 8.02 0.95 8.31
N PHE A 41 7.82 2.19 7.86
CA PHE A 41 6.50 2.73 7.57
C PHE A 41 5.82 2.03 6.38
N LEU A 42 6.57 1.69 5.32
CA LEU A 42 6.04 0.87 4.22
C LEU A 42 5.69 -0.55 4.66
N LEU A 43 6.48 -1.15 5.54
CA LEU A 43 6.17 -2.46 6.12
C LEU A 43 4.87 -2.40 6.94
N PHE A 44 4.72 -1.37 7.79
CA PHE A 44 3.47 -1.10 8.52
C PHE A 44 2.29 -0.95 7.56
N ASN A 45 2.45 -0.19 6.48
CA ASN A 45 1.38 0.04 5.51
C ASN A 45 0.95 -1.24 4.77
N SER A 46 1.89 -2.15 4.49
CA SER A 46 1.55 -3.49 3.98
C SER A 46 0.72 -4.29 4.99
N ILE A 47 1.09 -4.29 6.28
CA ILE A 47 0.32 -4.97 7.33
C ILE A 47 -1.08 -4.36 7.46
N TRP A 48 -1.16 -3.03 7.50
CA TRP A 48 -2.42 -2.28 7.53
C TRP A 48 -3.33 -2.68 6.36
N SER A 49 -2.78 -2.85 5.17
CA SER A 49 -3.55 -3.22 3.98
C SER A 49 -4.22 -4.59 4.11
N PHE A 50 -3.61 -5.56 4.80
CA PHE A 50 -4.28 -6.84 5.09
C PHE A 50 -5.46 -6.67 6.06
N VAL A 51 -5.31 -5.82 7.08
CA VAL A 51 -6.39 -5.51 8.03
C VAL A 51 -7.53 -4.79 7.30
N ALA A 52 -7.21 -3.80 6.46
CA ALA A 52 -8.17 -3.07 5.65
C ALA A 52 -8.93 -3.99 4.68
N LEU A 53 -8.24 -4.88 3.98
CA LEU A 53 -8.86 -5.88 3.10
C LEU A 53 -9.75 -6.85 3.89
N GLY A 54 -9.30 -7.29 5.07
CA GLY A 54 -10.11 -8.12 5.98
C GLY A 54 -11.42 -7.44 6.36
N TYR A 55 -11.39 -6.16 6.75
CA TYR A 55 -12.59 -5.38 7.03
C TYR A 55 -13.52 -5.27 5.82
N LEU A 56 -12.99 -4.98 4.63
CA LEU A 56 -13.78 -4.76 3.43
C LEU A 56 -14.39 -6.05 2.82
N VAL A 57 -13.80 -7.21 3.10
CA VAL A 57 -14.33 -8.52 2.69
C VAL A 57 -15.30 -9.07 3.73
N ALA A 58 -15.04 -8.86 5.02
CA ALA A 58 -15.92 -9.30 6.11
C ALA A 58 -17.21 -8.49 6.19
N THR A 59 -17.18 -7.18 5.93
CA THR A 59 -18.37 -6.31 5.98
C THR A 59 -19.54 -6.78 5.09
N PRO A 60 -19.35 -7.09 3.79
CA PRO A 60 -20.44 -7.58 2.95
C PRO A 60 -20.90 -9.02 3.30
N MET A 61 -20.04 -9.84 3.91
CA MET A 61 -20.37 -11.25 4.23
C MET A 61 -21.13 -11.42 5.55
N PHE A 62 -20.79 -10.66 6.59
CA PHE A 62 -21.30 -10.91 7.93
C PHE A 62 -22.38 -9.91 8.38
N PHE A 63 -22.35 -8.66 7.88
CA PHE A 63 -23.28 -7.63 8.35
C PHE A 63 -23.75 -6.70 7.21
N PRO A 64 -24.64 -7.18 6.32
CA PRO A 64 -25.22 -6.34 5.26
C PRO A 64 -25.96 -5.10 5.82
N ASN A 65 -26.44 -5.14 7.06
CA ASN A 65 -27.11 -4.02 7.73
C ASN A 65 -26.15 -2.99 8.37
N PHE A 66 -24.87 -3.33 8.59
CA PHE A 66 -23.84 -2.42 9.13
C PHE A 66 -22.87 -1.93 8.05
N HIS A 67 -23.27 -1.98 6.77
CA HIS A 67 -22.51 -1.37 5.67
C HIS A 67 -22.51 0.16 5.80
N ASN A 68 -21.81 0.68 6.81
CA ASN A 68 -21.61 2.09 7.02
C ASN A 68 -20.67 2.58 5.93
N ARG A 69 -21.25 3.22 4.91
CA ARG A 69 -20.55 3.86 3.79
C ARG A 69 -19.39 4.73 4.28
N TRP A 70 -19.54 5.37 5.44
CA TRP A 70 -18.51 6.19 6.08
C TRP A 70 -17.31 5.39 6.62
N GLY A 71 -17.53 4.18 7.13
CA GLY A 71 -16.45 3.32 7.62
C GLY A 71 -15.60 2.76 6.48
N VAL A 72 -16.26 2.31 5.40
CA VAL A 72 -15.57 1.89 4.16
C VAL A 72 -14.76 3.04 3.57
N LEU A 73 -15.39 4.22 3.43
CA LEU A 73 -14.72 5.43 2.93
C LEU A 73 -13.52 5.83 3.81
N GLY A 74 -13.65 5.74 5.14
CA GLY A 74 -12.57 6.06 6.07
C GLY A 74 -11.38 5.12 5.92
N VAL A 75 -11.61 3.80 5.88
CA VAL A 75 -10.55 2.80 5.72
C VAL A 75 -9.82 2.98 4.38
N GLU A 76 -10.56 3.21 3.30
CA GLU A 76 -9.96 3.44 1.98
C GLU A 76 -9.17 4.76 1.92
N ALA A 77 -9.69 5.84 2.51
CA ALA A 77 -8.99 7.14 2.57
C ALA A 77 -7.70 7.07 3.40
N ILE A 78 -7.71 6.39 4.55
CA ILE A 78 -6.52 6.18 5.38
C ILE A 78 -5.47 5.37 4.62
N THR A 79 -5.90 4.28 3.98
CA THR A 79 -5.02 3.42 3.17
C THR A 79 -4.36 4.23 2.05
N MET A 80 -5.13 5.08 1.39
CA MET A 80 -4.63 6.01 0.37
C MET A 80 -3.54 6.95 0.89
N VAL A 81 -3.78 7.60 2.03
CA VAL A 81 -2.81 8.52 2.63
C VAL A 81 -1.54 7.78 3.05
N PHE A 82 -1.67 6.59 3.64
CA PHE A 82 -0.51 5.80 4.07
C PHE A 82 0.35 5.33 2.89
N TRP A 83 -0.27 4.82 1.83
CA TRP A 83 0.47 4.46 0.61
C TRP A 83 1.14 5.67 -0.02
N PHE A 84 0.45 6.81 -0.10
CA PHE A 84 1.00 8.05 -0.67
C PHE A 84 2.23 8.53 0.11
N ALA A 85 2.09 8.68 1.44
CA ALA A 85 3.19 9.11 2.29
C ALA A 85 4.34 8.10 2.26
N GLY A 86 4.05 6.79 2.18
CA GLY A 86 5.06 5.74 2.32
C GLY A 86 6.02 5.65 1.15
N PHE A 87 5.51 5.67 -0.09
CA PHE A 87 6.41 5.62 -1.24
C PHE A 87 7.23 6.91 -1.39
N ILE A 88 6.66 8.07 -1.03
CA ILE A 88 7.35 9.37 -1.08
C ILE A 88 8.44 9.43 -0.02
N ALA A 89 8.15 9.01 1.22
CA ALA A 89 9.12 8.98 2.30
C ALA A 89 10.32 8.11 1.92
N LEU A 90 10.08 6.90 1.40
CA LEU A 90 11.18 6.05 0.95
C LEU A 90 11.93 6.66 -0.24
N ALA A 91 11.21 7.26 -1.21
CA ALA A 91 11.85 7.90 -2.35
C ALA A 91 12.77 9.07 -1.95
N ALA A 92 12.36 9.86 -0.95
CA ALA A 92 13.14 10.96 -0.41
C ALA A 92 14.37 10.51 0.40
N ASP A 93 14.29 9.35 1.05
CA ASP A 93 15.38 8.79 1.84
C ASP A 93 16.45 8.06 1.00
N ILE A 94 16.11 7.54 -0.18
CA ILE A 94 17.07 6.85 -1.07
C ILE A 94 18.41 7.56 -1.27
N PRO A 95 18.48 8.88 -1.58
CA PRO A 95 19.76 9.57 -1.77
C PRO A 95 20.61 9.68 -0.49
N THR A 96 20.03 9.47 0.68
CA THR A 96 20.73 9.53 1.97
C THR A 96 21.42 8.21 2.34
N PHE A 97 21.04 7.10 1.69
CA PHE A 97 21.58 5.78 2.00
C PHE A 97 23.06 5.68 1.62
N ARG A 98 23.89 5.39 2.63
CA ARG A 98 25.32 5.15 2.46
C ARG A 98 25.59 3.66 2.50
N CYS A 99 26.10 3.12 1.40
CA CYS A 99 26.53 1.72 1.36
C CYS A 99 28.01 1.64 1.77
N ALA A 100 28.29 0.86 2.82
CA ALA A 100 29.65 0.56 3.21
C ALA A 100 30.32 -0.32 2.14
N VAL A 101 31.58 -0.02 1.83
CA VAL A 101 32.38 -0.81 0.88
C VAL A 101 32.46 -2.25 1.41
N ASN A 102 32.10 -3.23 0.58
CA ASN A 102 32.01 -4.68 0.88
C ASN A 102 30.73 -5.20 1.57
N PHE A 103 29.69 -4.37 1.78
CA PHE A 103 28.39 -4.82 2.28
C PHE A 103 27.30 -4.85 1.20
N ARG A 104 26.26 -5.67 1.41
CA ARG A 104 25.08 -5.69 0.53
C ARG A 104 24.40 -4.33 0.57
N CYS A 105 24.09 -3.79 -0.61
CA CYS A 105 23.49 -2.47 -0.75
C CYS A 105 22.05 -2.61 -1.25
N ALA A 106 21.07 -2.29 -0.40
CA ALA A 106 19.65 -2.43 -0.73
C ALA A 106 19.06 -1.18 -1.45
N ILE A 107 19.89 -0.36 -2.11
CA ILE A 107 19.44 0.82 -2.88
C ILE A 107 18.53 0.39 -4.06
N GLY A 108 18.85 -0.71 -4.74
CA GLY A 108 18.00 -1.23 -5.80
C GLY A 108 16.64 -1.71 -5.29
N ALA A 109 16.64 -2.39 -4.13
CA ALA A 109 15.42 -2.88 -3.49
C ALA A 109 14.55 -1.73 -2.97
N SER A 110 15.13 -0.70 -2.36
CA SER A 110 14.38 0.49 -1.91
C SER A 110 13.75 1.27 -3.07
N LYS A 111 14.46 1.42 -4.20
CA LYS A 111 13.85 1.95 -5.44
C LYS A 111 12.68 1.11 -5.90
N ALA A 112 12.82 -0.21 -5.91
CA ALA A 112 11.73 -1.12 -6.28
C ALA A 112 10.53 -0.98 -5.32
N ALA A 113 10.77 -0.94 -4.00
CA ALA A 113 9.72 -0.74 -2.99
C ALA A 113 8.98 0.58 -3.18
N ALA A 114 9.68 1.68 -3.50
CA ALA A 114 9.04 2.97 -3.79
C ALA A 114 8.16 2.88 -5.05
N THR A 115 8.64 2.25 -6.12
CA THR A 115 7.86 2.09 -7.37
C THR A 115 6.63 1.19 -7.15
N PHE A 116 6.78 0.04 -6.50
CA PHE A 116 5.64 -0.83 -6.19
C PHE A 116 4.68 -0.17 -5.19
N GLY A 117 5.17 0.65 -4.27
CA GLY A 117 4.35 1.47 -3.39
C GLY A 117 3.51 2.51 -4.14
N ALA A 118 4.06 3.14 -5.19
CA ALA A 118 3.30 4.04 -6.05
C ALA A 118 2.19 3.31 -6.84
N PHE A 119 2.47 2.10 -7.33
CA PHE A 119 1.44 1.27 -7.97
C PHE A 119 0.35 0.84 -6.98
N ALA A 120 0.73 0.44 -5.77
CA ALA A 120 -0.22 0.12 -4.71
C ALA A 120 -1.10 1.33 -4.36
N TRP A 121 -0.52 2.53 -4.28
CA TRP A 121 -1.30 3.77 -4.11
C TRP A 121 -2.33 3.95 -5.23
N TYR A 122 -1.93 3.84 -6.50
CA TYR A 122 -2.83 4.01 -7.64
C TYR A 122 -3.99 3.01 -7.65
N VAL A 123 -3.72 1.74 -7.32
CA VAL A 123 -4.77 0.71 -7.25
C VAL A 123 -5.72 0.93 -6.07
N ASN A 124 -5.22 1.40 -4.92
CA ASN A 124 -6.10 1.80 -3.82
C ASN A 124 -6.93 3.04 -4.19
N ALA A 125 -6.39 3.95 -5.00
CA ALA A 125 -7.07 5.16 -5.45
C ALA A 125 -8.26 4.84 -6.35
N SER A 126 -8.05 3.95 -7.32
CA SER A 126 -9.06 3.57 -8.30
C SER A 126 -10.22 2.79 -7.70
N THR A 127 -9.97 2.01 -6.65
CA THR A 127 -11.02 1.30 -5.91
C THR A 127 -11.83 2.23 -5.00
N SER A 128 -11.21 3.28 -4.46
CA SER A 128 -11.91 4.17 -3.53
C SER A 128 -13.09 4.91 -4.21
N PRO A 129 -14.23 5.12 -3.53
CA PRO A 129 -15.36 5.90 -4.03
C PRO A 129 -14.97 7.31 -4.48
N LEU A 130 -13.90 7.88 -3.90
CA LEU A 130 -13.31 9.16 -4.25
C LEU A 130 -12.79 9.19 -5.70
N GLY A 131 -12.19 8.11 -6.20
CA GLY A 131 -11.80 7.98 -7.61
C GLY A 131 -13.01 7.86 -8.55
N GLY A 132 -14.11 7.26 -8.08
CA GLY A 132 -15.37 7.16 -8.83
C GLY A 132 -16.12 8.50 -9.01
N PHE A 133 -15.87 9.49 -8.15
CA PHE A 133 -16.43 10.85 -8.31
C PHE A 133 -15.68 11.68 -9.37
N ALA A 134 -14.40 11.37 -9.63
CA ALA A 134 -13.64 12.07 -10.67
C ALA A 134 -14.08 11.69 -12.10
N ASN A 135 -14.68 10.50 -12.28
CA ASN A 135 -15.20 10.04 -13.57
C ASN A 135 -16.70 10.30 -13.77
N LYS A 136 -17.30 11.11 -12.88
CA LYS A 136 -18.62 11.72 -13.10
C LYS A 136 -18.42 13.23 -13.27
N SER A 137 -17.85 13.64 -14.39
CA SER A 137 -18.18 14.97 -14.90
C SER A 137 -19.70 14.99 -15.15
N PRO A 138 -20.44 15.92 -14.53
CA PRO A 138 -21.85 16.10 -14.85
C PRO A 138 -21.93 16.61 -16.29
N ILE A 139 -22.76 15.95 -17.11
CA ILE A 139 -23.37 16.41 -18.38
C ILE A 139 -22.45 17.05 -19.42
#